data_AF-A0A396GIJ3-F1
#
_entry.id   AF-A0A396GIJ3-F1
#
_cell.length_a   1.000
_cell.length_b   1.000
_cell.length_c   1.000
_cell.angle_alpha   90.00
_cell.angle_beta   90.00
_cell.angle_gamma   90.00
#
_symmetry.space_group_name_H-M   'P 1'
#
loop_
_entity.id
_entity.type
_entity.pdbx_description
1 polymer ?
#
loop_
_entity_poly.entity_id
_entity_poly.type
_entity_poly.pdbx_seq_one_letter_code
_entity_poly.pdbx_strand_id
1 'polypeptide(L)'
;MSFFLNLEGRTPHAQSATNAFQQHLYSPTNTDVIAALDIFQTLINDLDTEGRYLFLNAVANQLRYPNTHTHYFSFVILYLFTESNQEIIQEQITRVLLERLIVNRPHPWGLLITFIELIKNLRYNFWNRSFIRCAPEIEKLFESVSRSCGGPKPVDESMVSGWGLT
;
A
#
# COMPACT_ATOMS: atom_id res chain seq x y z
N MET A 1 12.66 8.46 4.69
CA MET A 1 12.23 9.88 4.60
C MET A 1 12.05 10.35 3.14
N SER A 2 12.78 9.80 2.16
CA SER A 2 12.74 10.26 0.75
C SER A 2 11.48 9.92 -0.05
N PHE A 3 10.70 8.91 0.35
CA PHE A 3 9.40 8.60 -0.29
C PHE A 3 8.29 9.61 0.06
N PHE A 4 8.43 10.33 1.18
CA PHE A 4 7.34 11.12 1.77
C PHE A 4 7.36 12.60 1.37
N LEU A 5 8.47 13.13 0.85
CA LEU A 5 8.58 14.51 0.37
C LEU A 5 8.25 14.69 -1.13
N ASN A 6 8.07 13.59 -1.88
CA ASN A 6 7.93 13.64 -3.33
C ASN A 6 6.47 13.61 -3.86
N LEU A 7 5.47 13.61 -2.98
CA LEU A 7 4.07 13.74 -3.41
C LEU A 7 3.69 15.18 -3.78
N GLU A 8 4.53 16.18 -3.45
CA GLU A 8 4.33 17.58 -3.81
C GLU A 8 5.04 18.01 -5.12
N GLY A 9 5.78 17.11 -5.80
CA GLY A 9 6.64 17.53 -6.92
C GLY A 9 6.85 16.46 -7.99
N ARG A 10 6.32 16.70 -9.19
CA ARG A 10 6.65 15.97 -10.44
C ARG A 10 8.18 15.83 -10.61
N THR A 11 8.73 14.61 -10.64
CA THR A 11 9.93 14.24 -11.44
C THR A 11 10.09 12.70 -11.60
N PRO A 12 10.86 12.20 -12.60
CA PRO A 12 10.94 10.78 -13.00
C PRO A 12 11.68 9.82 -12.04
N HIS A 13 11.99 10.22 -10.80
CA HIS A 13 12.94 9.51 -9.92
C HIS A 13 12.32 8.42 -9.02
N ALA A 14 11.03 8.11 -9.15
CA ALA A 14 10.35 7.13 -8.29
C ALA A 14 10.92 5.70 -8.38
N GLN A 15 11.45 5.32 -9.55
CA GLN A 15 12.09 4.00 -9.75
C GLN A 15 13.42 3.87 -8.99
N SER A 16 14.12 4.97 -8.70
CA SER A 16 15.44 4.94 -8.05
C SER A 16 15.36 4.67 -6.54
N ALA A 17 14.25 5.02 -5.87
CA ALA A 17 14.11 4.89 -4.41
C ALA A 17 13.67 3.49 -3.96
N THR A 18 12.83 2.81 -4.73
CA THR A 18 12.54 1.37 -4.59
C THR A 18 13.82 0.56 -4.80
N ASN A 19 14.62 0.93 -5.80
CA ASN A 19 15.94 0.36 -6.02
C ASN A 19 16.89 0.61 -4.84
N ALA A 20 16.88 1.80 -4.21
CA ALA A 20 17.74 2.11 -3.07
C ALA A 20 17.41 1.33 -1.79
N PHE A 21 16.12 1.05 -1.51
CA PHE A 21 15.72 0.23 -0.36
C PHE A 21 15.98 -1.26 -0.62
N GLN A 22 15.75 -1.74 -1.84
CA GLN A 22 16.21 -3.07 -2.25
C GLN A 22 17.73 -3.19 -2.10
N GLN A 23 18.51 -2.21 -2.57
CA GLN A 23 19.97 -2.19 -2.42
C GLN A 23 20.43 -2.16 -0.96
N HIS A 24 19.72 -1.46 -0.06
CA HIS A 24 20.06 -1.44 1.37
C HIS A 24 19.75 -2.78 2.06
N LEU A 25 18.65 -3.44 1.70
CA LEU A 25 18.28 -4.76 2.23
C LEU A 25 19.23 -5.89 1.79
N TYR A 26 19.82 -5.78 0.60
CA TYR A 26 20.86 -6.71 0.12
C TYR A 26 22.29 -6.32 0.54
N SER A 27 22.45 -5.32 1.42
CA SER A 27 23.73 -5.06 2.07
C SER A 27 24.05 -6.18 3.06
N PRO A 28 25.30 -6.70 3.11
CA PRO A 28 25.69 -7.82 3.96
C PRO A 28 25.53 -7.60 5.48
N THR A 29 25.04 -6.42 5.90
CA THR A 29 24.74 -6.06 7.30
C THR A 29 23.26 -6.21 7.70
N ASN A 30 22.35 -6.58 6.78
CA ASN A 30 20.91 -6.68 7.05
C ASN A 30 20.37 -8.13 7.11
N THR A 31 21.17 -9.07 7.62
CA THR A 31 20.80 -10.49 7.76
C THR A 31 19.47 -10.68 8.50
N ASP A 32 19.19 -9.88 9.53
CA ASP A 32 17.97 -9.99 10.32
C ASP A 32 16.71 -9.70 9.51
N VAL A 33 16.77 -8.76 8.56
CA VAL A 33 15.61 -8.46 7.72
C VAL A 33 15.37 -9.56 6.71
N ILE A 34 16.43 -10.14 6.14
CA ILE A 34 16.33 -11.29 5.23
C ILE A 34 15.70 -12.48 5.97
N ALA A 35 16.20 -12.79 7.17
CA ALA A 35 15.64 -13.86 8.00
C ALA A 35 14.16 -13.63 8.35
N ALA A 36 13.77 -12.38 8.64
CA ALA A 36 12.36 -12.04 8.89
C ALA A 36 11.48 -12.23 7.65
N LEU A 37 11.97 -11.87 6.47
CA LEU A 37 11.25 -12.07 5.21
C LEU A 37 11.08 -13.56 4.88
N ASP A 38 12.09 -14.37 5.16
CA ASP A 38 12.01 -15.83 5.03
C ASP A 38 10.90 -16.40 5.93
N ILE A 39 10.82 -15.94 7.18
CA ILE A 39 9.73 -16.33 8.09
C ILE A 39 8.37 -15.95 7.50
N PHE A 40 8.20 -14.74 6.95
CA PHE A 40 6.94 -14.33 6.33
C PHE A 40 6.60 -15.15 5.08
N GLN A 41 7.60 -15.53 4.29
CA GLN A 41 7.42 -16.44 3.15
C GLN A 41 6.98 -17.82 3.59
N THR A 42 7.62 -18.40 4.60
CA THR A 42 7.23 -19.69 5.15
C THR A 42 5.79 -19.62 5.67
N LEU A 43 5.45 -18.59 6.45
CA LEU A 43 4.10 -18.43 6.99
C LEU A 43 3.04 -18.32 5.90
N ILE A 44 3.24 -17.49 4.87
CA ILE A 44 2.22 -17.32 3.82
C ILE A 44 2.03 -18.58 2.96
N ASN A 45 3.07 -19.40 2.79
CA ASN A 45 3.00 -20.61 1.98
C ASN A 45 2.43 -21.80 2.77
N ASP A 46 2.82 -21.94 4.04
CA ASP A 46 2.52 -23.13 4.84
C ASP A 46 1.21 -23.04 5.61
N LEU A 47 0.75 -21.83 5.94
CA LEU A 47 -0.56 -21.64 6.57
C LEU A 47 -1.68 -22.02 5.62
N ASP A 48 -2.78 -22.50 6.20
CA ASP A 48 -4.04 -22.73 5.50
C ASP A 48 -4.77 -21.41 5.20
N THR A 49 -5.92 -21.48 4.54
CA THR A 49 -6.69 -20.29 4.12
C THR A 49 -7.02 -19.36 5.29
N GLU A 50 -7.41 -19.92 6.44
CA GLU A 50 -7.74 -19.14 7.64
C GLU A 50 -6.48 -18.52 8.25
N GLY A 51 -5.41 -19.30 8.42
CA GLY A 51 -4.14 -18.80 8.94
C GLY A 51 -3.56 -17.67 8.09
N ARG A 52 -3.57 -17.80 6.76
CA ARG A 52 -3.13 -16.73 5.84
C ARG A 52 -3.97 -15.47 6.01
N TYR A 53 -5.29 -15.61 6.14
CA TYR A 53 -6.19 -14.47 6.33
C TYR A 53 -5.90 -13.72 7.64
N LEU A 54 -5.68 -14.43 8.75
CA LEU A 54 -5.33 -13.84 10.04
C LEU A 54 -3.96 -13.17 9.99
N PHE A 55 -2.96 -13.84 9.39
CA PHE A 55 -1.61 -13.31 9.21
C PHE A 55 -1.62 -12.01 8.38
N LEU A 56 -2.27 -12.02 7.22
CA LEU A 56 -2.37 -10.85 6.35
C LEU A 56 -3.11 -9.70 7.04
N ASN A 57 -4.13 -9.98 7.85
CA ASN A 57 -4.79 -8.96 8.66
C ASN A 57 -3.85 -8.37 9.72
N ALA A 58 -3.03 -9.18 10.38
CA ALA A 58 -2.05 -8.72 11.35
C ALA A 58 -0.99 -7.81 10.71
N VAL A 59 -0.53 -8.15 9.50
CA VAL A 59 0.35 -7.31 8.68
C VAL A 59 -0.35 -5.99 8.31
N ALA A 60 -1.57 -6.08 7.76
CA ALA A 60 -2.32 -4.92 7.31
C ALA A 60 -2.65 -3.95 8.47
N ASN A 61 -2.76 -4.44 9.72
CA ASN A 61 -2.96 -3.58 10.91
C ASN A 61 -1.83 -2.58 11.12
N GLN A 62 -0.66 -2.82 10.55
CA GLN A 62 0.48 -1.92 10.66
C GLN A 62 0.47 -0.82 9.60
N LEU A 63 -0.44 -0.87 8.61
CA LEU A 63 -0.61 0.15 7.58
C LEU A 63 -1.41 1.34 8.10
N ARG A 64 -0.78 2.17 8.93
CA ARG A 64 -1.45 3.26 9.67
C ARG A 64 -1.12 4.64 9.11
N TYR A 65 -0.50 5.50 9.92
CA TYR A 65 0.03 6.80 9.51
C TYR A 65 1.53 6.66 9.12
N PRO A 66 2.16 7.70 8.57
CA PRO A 66 3.60 7.70 8.26
C PRO A 66 4.46 7.31 9.48
N ASN A 67 5.04 6.11 9.47
CA ASN A 67 5.99 5.63 10.47
C ASN A 67 6.81 4.45 9.91
N THR A 68 7.85 4.03 10.64
CA THR A 68 8.76 2.95 10.21
C THR A 68 8.05 1.60 10.05
N HIS A 69 7.08 1.28 10.92
CA HIS A 69 6.32 0.03 10.81
C HIS A 69 5.44 0.02 9.57
N THR A 70 4.71 1.11 9.31
CA THR A 70 3.91 1.27 8.09
C THR A 70 4.78 1.08 6.85
N HIS A 71 5.98 1.67 6.81
CA HIS A 71 6.91 1.49 5.70
C HIS A 71 7.35 0.04 5.54
N TYR A 72 7.78 -0.61 6.64
CA TYR A 72 8.21 -2.00 6.64
C TYR A 72 7.11 -2.95 6.20
N PHE A 73 5.92 -2.87 6.79
CA PHE A 73 4.82 -3.77 6.45
C PHE A 73 4.19 -3.48 5.08
N SER A 74 4.27 -2.23 4.59
CA SER A 74 3.94 -1.94 3.19
C SER A 74 4.91 -2.68 2.25
N PHE A 75 6.21 -2.68 2.58
CA PHE A 75 7.20 -3.44 1.81
C PHE A 75 6.93 -4.94 1.90
N VAL A 76 6.65 -5.49 3.08
CA VAL A 76 6.32 -6.91 3.26
C VAL A 76 5.12 -7.31 2.39
N ILE A 77 4.02 -6.54 2.38
CA ILE A 77 2.86 -6.85 1.53
C ILE A 77 3.23 -6.91 0.04
N LEU A 78 3.98 -5.92 -0.46
CA LEU A 78 4.38 -5.84 -1.87
C LEU A 78 5.38 -6.94 -2.23
N TYR A 79 6.27 -7.29 -1.30
CA TYR A 79 7.22 -8.40 -1.44
C TYR A 79 6.47 -9.74 -1.51
N LEU A 80 5.59 -10.03 -0.53
CA LEU A 80 4.79 -11.25 -0.52
C LEU A 80 3.94 -11.38 -1.78
N PHE A 81 3.33 -10.30 -2.27
CA PHE A 81 2.57 -10.32 -3.52
C PHE A 81 3.43 -10.72 -4.73
N THR A 82 4.67 -10.21 -4.79
CA THR A 82 5.59 -10.46 -5.91
C THR A 82 6.16 -11.87 -5.90
N GLU A 83 6.64 -12.32 -4.74
CA GLU A 83 7.36 -13.58 -4.60
C GLU A 83 6.42 -14.81 -4.46
N SER A 84 5.14 -14.59 -4.20
CA SER A 84 4.16 -15.68 -4.13
C SER A 84 3.95 -16.32 -5.50
N ASN A 85 4.30 -17.60 -5.61
CA ASN A 85 4.07 -18.40 -6.82
C ASN A 85 2.61 -18.88 -6.97
N GLN A 86 1.80 -18.78 -5.91
CA GLN A 86 0.40 -19.21 -5.91
C GLN A 86 -0.53 -18.02 -6.08
N GLU A 87 -1.37 -18.03 -7.11
CA GLU A 87 -2.32 -16.94 -7.41
C GLU A 87 -3.33 -16.71 -6.26
N ILE A 88 -3.70 -17.77 -5.54
CA ILE A 88 -4.59 -17.67 -4.36
C ILE A 88 -4.02 -16.77 -3.26
N ILE A 89 -2.70 -16.70 -3.09
CA ILE A 89 -2.08 -15.82 -2.08
C ILE A 89 -2.21 -14.36 -2.52
N GLN A 90 -1.99 -14.08 -3.81
CA GLN A 90 -2.14 -12.74 -4.38
C GLN A 90 -3.60 -12.26 -4.28
N GLU A 91 -4.54 -13.16 -4.53
CA GLU A 91 -5.97 -12.91 -4.35
C GLU A 91 -6.29 -12.59 -2.87
N GLN A 92 -5.78 -13.38 -1.92
CA GLN A 92 -6.00 -13.15 -0.49
C GLN A 92 -5.41 -11.82 0.00
N ILE A 93 -4.19 -11.47 -0.44
CA ILE A 93 -3.57 -10.15 -0.16
C ILE A 93 -4.50 -9.04 -0.65
N THR A 94 -4.94 -9.13 -1.91
CA THR A 94 -5.84 -8.15 -2.53
C THR A 94 -7.14 -8.05 -1.75
N ARG A 95 -7.75 -9.19 -1.39
CA ARG A 95 -8.99 -9.27 -0.63
C ARG A 95 -8.88 -8.57 0.74
N VAL A 96 -7.81 -8.83 1.50
CA VAL A 96 -7.61 -8.18 2.82
C VAL A 96 -7.48 -6.66 2.70
N LEU A 97 -6.77 -6.17 1.67
CA LEU A 97 -6.67 -4.73 1.42
C LEU A 97 -8.02 -4.14 1.01
N LEU A 98 -8.75 -4.81 0.12
CA LEU A 98 -10.05 -4.37 -0.38
C LEU A 98 -11.13 -4.36 0.70
N GLU A 99 -11.23 -5.39 1.53
CA GLU A 99 -12.18 -5.47 2.66
C GLU A 99 -12.04 -4.23 3.58
N ARG A 100 -10.81 -3.79 3.81
CA ARG A 100 -10.54 -2.58 4.62
C ARG A 100 -10.87 -1.29 3.89
N LEU A 101 -10.70 -1.24 2.57
CA LEU A 101 -11.03 -0.08 1.75
C LEU A 101 -12.54 0.09 1.56
N ILE A 102 -13.35 -0.96 1.62
CA ILE A 102 -14.81 -0.84 1.53
C ILE A 102 -15.46 -0.47 2.87
N VAL A 103 -14.96 -0.99 4.00
CA VAL A 103 -15.61 -0.80 5.32
C VAL A 103 -15.07 0.39 6.12
N ASN A 104 -13.75 0.61 6.16
CA ASN A 104 -13.15 1.50 7.16
C ASN A 104 -12.98 2.94 6.66
N ARG A 105 -13.99 3.80 6.87
CA ARG A 105 -13.82 5.26 6.72
C ARG A 105 -13.61 5.93 8.09
N PRO A 106 -12.64 6.85 8.25
CA PRO A 106 -11.63 7.26 7.28
C PRO A 106 -10.58 6.17 7.02
N HIS A 107 -10.09 6.06 5.78
CA HIS A 107 -9.10 5.04 5.41
C HIS A 107 -7.71 5.36 6.01
N PRO A 108 -6.99 4.37 6.56
CA PRO A 108 -5.61 4.57 6.99
C PRO A 108 -4.72 5.01 5.82
N TRP A 109 -3.86 6.00 6.07
CA TRP A 109 -2.97 6.55 5.04
C TRP A 109 -2.08 5.48 4.41
N GLY A 110 -1.46 4.62 5.23
CA GLY A 110 -0.58 3.55 4.78
C GLY A 110 -1.29 2.52 3.90
N LEU A 111 -2.54 2.19 4.25
CA LEU A 111 -3.35 1.26 3.47
C LEU A 111 -3.56 1.77 2.03
N LEU A 112 -3.93 3.05 1.90
CA LEU A 112 -4.12 3.69 0.59
C LEU A 112 -2.82 3.68 -0.21
N ILE A 113 -1.70 4.07 0.41
CA ILE A 113 -0.40 4.14 -0.29
C ILE A 113 0.06 2.77 -0.76
N THR A 114 -0.02 1.74 0.09
CA THR A 114 0.34 0.36 -0.29
C THR A 114 -0.54 -0.14 -1.44
N PHE A 115 -1.85 0.10 -1.37
CA PHE A 115 -2.77 -0.32 -2.44
C PHE A 115 -2.52 0.43 -3.74
N ILE A 116 -2.27 1.74 -3.69
CA ILE A 116 -1.95 2.56 -4.87
C ILE A 116 -0.65 2.08 -5.53
N GLU A 117 0.39 1.77 -4.75
CA GLU A 117 1.65 1.25 -5.27
C GLU A 117 1.44 -0.10 -5.97
N LEU A 118 0.66 -1.01 -5.36
CA LEU A 118 0.35 -2.33 -5.91
C LEU A 118 -0.31 -2.26 -7.30
N ILE A 119 -1.24 -1.31 -7.50
CA ILE A 119 -2.00 -1.20 -8.75
C ILE A 119 -1.32 -0.32 -9.81
N LYS A 120 -0.49 0.66 -9.41
CA LYS A 120 0.14 1.60 -10.36
C LYS A 120 1.49 1.09 -10.87
N ASN A 121 2.24 0.36 -10.05
CA ASN A 121 3.55 -0.11 -10.45
C ASN A 121 3.44 -1.39 -11.30
N LEU A 122 3.82 -1.26 -12.57
CA LEU A 122 3.73 -2.34 -13.57
C LEU A 122 4.50 -3.60 -13.17
N ARG A 123 5.49 -3.50 -12.28
CA ARG A 123 6.25 -4.64 -11.74
C ARG A 123 5.35 -5.72 -11.15
N TYR A 124 4.25 -5.32 -10.50
CA TYR A 124 3.35 -6.26 -9.84
C TYR A 124 2.39 -6.94 -10.82
N ASN A 125 2.25 -6.41 -12.03
CA ASN A 125 1.37 -6.93 -13.08
C ASN A 125 -0.07 -7.17 -12.61
N PHE A 126 -0.56 -6.33 -11.68
CA PHE A 126 -1.80 -6.52 -10.93
C PHE A 126 -3.02 -6.71 -11.84
N TRP A 127 -3.21 -5.81 -12.81
CA TRP A 127 -4.37 -5.83 -13.72
C TRP A 127 -4.43 -7.02 -14.68
N ASN A 128 -3.32 -7.74 -14.84
CA ASN A 128 -3.26 -8.91 -15.71
C ASN A 128 -3.51 -10.23 -14.96
N ARG A 129 -3.75 -10.19 -13.65
CA ARG A 129 -4.13 -11.36 -12.86
C ARG A 129 -5.57 -11.79 -13.15
N SER A 130 -5.82 -13.11 -13.13
CA SER A 130 -7.12 -13.65 -13.56
C SER A 130 -8.25 -13.21 -12.62
N PHE A 131 -7.99 -13.20 -11.31
CA PHE A 131 -8.95 -12.78 -10.28
C PHE A 131 -9.34 -11.30 -10.36
N ILE A 132 -8.52 -10.44 -10.98
CA ILE A 132 -8.84 -9.02 -11.16
C ILE A 132 -9.76 -8.81 -12.36
N ARG A 133 -9.50 -9.52 -13.47
CA ARG A 133 -10.28 -9.36 -14.71
C ARG A 133 -11.75 -9.79 -14.57
N CYS A 134 -12.05 -10.60 -13.57
CA CYS A 134 -13.40 -11.06 -13.26
C CYS A 134 -14.18 -10.11 -12.31
N ALA A 135 -13.57 -9.03 -11.80
CA ALA A 135 -14.12 -8.22 -10.72
C ALA A 135 -14.25 -6.71 -11.10
N PRO A 136 -15.34 -6.28 -11.76
CA PRO A 136 -15.58 -4.88 -12.14
C PRO A 136 -15.71 -3.93 -10.93
N GLU A 137 -15.92 -4.45 -9.73
CA GLU A 137 -15.97 -3.68 -8.48
C GLU A 137 -14.62 -3.02 -8.13
N ILE A 138 -13.50 -3.62 -8.55
CA ILE A 138 -12.15 -3.12 -8.27
C ILE A 138 -11.88 -1.80 -8.98
N GLU A 139 -12.41 -1.63 -10.20
CA GLU A 139 -12.32 -0.39 -10.98
C GLU A 139 -13.07 0.76 -10.28
N LYS A 140 -14.28 0.49 -9.76
CA LYS A 140 -15.09 1.47 -9.01
C LYS A 140 -14.40 1.90 -7.70
N LEU A 141 -13.72 0.97 -7.04
CA LEU A 141 -12.89 1.25 -5.86
C LEU A 141 -11.73 2.20 -6.20
N PHE A 142 -11.07 1.99 -7.34
CA PHE A 142 -10.03 2.91 -7.82
C PHE A 142 -10.59 4.32 -8.13
N GLU A 143 -11.75 4.42 -8.77
CA GLU A 143 -12.42 5.71 -8.96
C GLU A 143 -12.72 6.40 -7.62
N SER A 144 -13.14 5.64 -6.60
CA SER A 144 -13.40 6.19 -5.26
C SER A 144 -12.11 6.66 -4.57
N VAL A 145 -11.00 5.93 -4.72
CA VAL A 145 -9.69 6.30 -4.16
C VAL A 145 -9.14 7.54 -4.87
N SER A 146 -9.21 7.62 -6.19
CA SER A 146 -8.72 8.78 -6.95
C SER A 146 -9.48 10.06 -6.62
N ARG A 147 -10.81 9.98 -6.41
CA ARG A 147 -11.63 11.10 -5.92
C ARG A 147 -11.27 11.52 -4.48
N SER A 148 -10.89 10.56 -3.63
CA SER A 148 -10.56 10.82 -2.21
C SER A 148 -9.16 11.42 -2.01
N CYS A 149 -8.23 11.16 -2.94
CA CYS A 149 -6.87 11.73 -2.92
C CYS A 149 -6.73 13.06 -3.70
N GLY A 150 -7.82 13.56 -4.31
CA GLY A 150 -7.82 14.79 -5.09
C GLY A 150 -7.98 16.06 -4.25
N GLY A 151 -6.86 16.56 -3.71
CA GLY A 151 -6.63 17.98 -3.37
C GLY A 151 -7.44 18.62 -2.23
N PRO A 152 -6.98 19.76 -1.67
CA PRO A 152 -7.65 20.44 -0.57
C PRO A 152 -9.04 20.91 -1.02
N LYS A 153 -10.03 20.81 -0.13
CA LYS A 153 -11.28 21.55 -0.32
C LYS A 153 -10.93 23.02 -0.57
N PRO A 154 -11.48 23.68 -1.60
CA PRO A 154 -11.30 25.12 -1.76
C PRO A 154 -11.75 25.76 -0.44
N VAL A 155 -10.86 26.57 0.13
CA VAL A 155 -11.18 27.37 1.30
C VAL A 155 -12.35 28.25 0.89
N ASP A 156 -13.47 28.10 1.58
CA ASP A 156 -14.65 28.94 1.36
C ASP A 156 -14.26 30.38 1.74
N GLU A 157 -14.02 31.19 0.72
CA GLU A 157 -13.55 32.58 0.79
C GLU A 157 -14.66 33.55 1.27
N SER A 158 -15.59 33.07 2.10
CA SER A 158 -16.77 33.81 2.57
C SER A 158 -16.68 34.30 4.02
N MET A 159 -15.57 34.09 4.73
CA MET A 159 -15.46 34.46 6.16
C MET A 159 -14.49 35.60 6.52
N VAL A 160 -14.00 36.40 5.55
CA VAL A 160 -13.25 37.63 5.86
C VAL A 160 -13.89 38.84 5.19
N SER A 161 -15.08 39.21 5.67
CA SER A 161 -15.64 40.55 5.49
C SER A 161 -16.28 40.98 6.80
N GLY A 162 -15.46 41.29 7.80
CA GLY A 162 -16.02 41.54 9.13
C GLY A 162 -15.17 42.26 10.15
N TRP A 163 -13.97 42.77 9.86
CA TRP A 163 -13.26 43.65 10.81
C TRP A 163 -12.42 44.69 10.07
N GLY A 164 -13.09 45.76 9.66
CA GLY A 164 -12.49 47.03 9.31
C GLY A 164 -13.41 48.14 9.81
N LEU A 165 -12.82 49.10 10.55
CA LEU A 165 -13.38 50.34 11.12
C LEU A 165 -13.84 50.24 12.59
N THR A 166 -12.93 50.56 13.50
CA THR A 166 -12.86 51.86 14.20
C THR A 166 -11.46 52.07 14.75
#